data_AF-G8TNG1-F1
#
_entry.id   AF-G8TNG1-F1
#
_cell.length_a   1.000
_cell.length_b   1.000
_cell.length_c   1.000
_cell.angle_alpha   90.00
_cell.angle_beta   90.00
_cell.angle_gamma   90.00
#
_symmetry.space_group_name_H-M   'P 1'
#
loop_
_entity.id
_entity.type
_entity.pdbx_description
1 polymer ?
#
loop_
_entity_poly.entity_id
_entity_poly.type
_entity_poly.pdbx_seq_one_letter_code
_entity_poly.pdbx_strand_id
1 'polypeptide(L)' 'MNILINQQSRDIPDQCSLEHLLTQVLGIPVAGLAVAVHETVIPSTDWSAYILQPADKVMLIRATQGG' A
#
# COMPACT_ATOMS: atom_id res chain seq x y z
N MET A 1 10.87 4.97 -7.99
CA MET A 1 10.88 3.52 -8.28
C MET A 1 9.53 3.00 -8.78
N ASN A 2 9.52 1.85 -9.47
CA ASN A 2 8.29 1.21 -9.96
C ASN A 2 7.83 0.08 -9.02
N ILE A 3 6.53 0.02 -8.73
CA ILE A 3 5.88 -1.06 -7.95
C ILE A 3 4.57 -1.51 -8.61
N LEU A 4 4.00 -2.61 -8.14
CA LEU A 4 2.66 -3.05 -8.54
C LEU A 4 1.66 -2.74 -7.42
N ILE A 5 0.57 -2.06 -7.73
CA ILE A 5 -0.54 -1.80 -6.80
C ILE A 5 -1.80 -2.41 -7.40
N ASN A 6 -2.40 -3.39 -6.73
CA ASN A 6 -3.56 -4.12 -7.24
C ASN A 6 -3.38 -4.59 -8.70
N GLN A 7 -2.21 -5.17 -9.00
CA GLN A 7 -1.81 -5.65 -10.34
C GLN A 7 -1.57 -4.53 -11.38
N GLN A 8 -1.63 -3.26 -11.00
CA GLN A 8 -1.32 -2.13 -11.88
C GLN A 8 0.06 -1.56 -11.55
N SER A 9 0.93 -1.46 -12.56
CA SER A 9 2.24 -0.82 -12.40
C SER A 9 2.09 0.66 -12.14
N ARG A 10 2.86 1.18 -11.19
CA ARG A 10 2.88 2.59 -10.82
C ARG A 10 4.28 3.03 -10.41
N ASP A 11 4.67 4.20 -10.90
CA ASP A 11 5.87 4.88 -10.44
C ASP A 11 5.57 5.73 -9.20
N ILE A 12 6.42 5.59 -8.20
CA ILE A 12 6.34 6.28 -6.91
C ILE A 12 7.71 6.88 -6.56
N PRO A 13 7.77 7.90 -5.67
CA PRO A 13 9.03 8.42 -5.18
C PRO A 13 9.90 7.34 -4.53
N ASP A 14 11.22 7.52 -4.56
CA ASP A 14 12.12 6.68 -3.80
C ASP A 14 11.96 6.96 -2.29
N GLN A 15 12.32 5.98 -1.44
CA GLN A 15 12.15 6.07 0.02
C GLN A 15 10.69 6.36 0.46
N CYS A 16 9.72 5.89 -0.32
CA CYS A 16 8.31 6.04 -0.02
C CYS A 16 7.86 5.01 1.02
N SER A 17 7.33 5.46 2.16
CA SER A 17 6.69 4.56 3.12
C SER A 17 5.31 4.12 2.64
N LEU A 18 4.80 3.04 3.22
CA LEU A 18 3.46 2.55 2.90
C LEU A 18 2.38 3.58 3.27
N GLU A 19 2.54 4.31 4.39
CA GLU A 19 1.66 5.41 4.76
C GLU A 19 1.72 6.58 3.76
N HIS A 20 2.92 6.96 3.32
CA HIS A 20 3.10 8.02 2.32
C HIS A 20 2.43 7.63 1.00
N LEU A 21 2.60 6.38 0.55
CA LEU A 21 1.94 5.85 -0.64
C LEU A 21 0.42 6.03 -0.54
N LEU A 22 -0.19 5.62 0.57
CA LEU A 22 -1.64 5.66 0.74
C LEU A 22 -2.19 7.09 0.82
N THR A 23 -1.51 7.96 1.57
CA THR A 23 -2.02 9.29 1.91
C THR A 23 -1.65 10.37 0.91
N GLN A 24 -0.41 10.37 0.40
CA GLN A 24 0.10 11.44 -0.45
C GLN A 24 0.09 11.06 -1.93
N VAL A 25 0.42 9.81 -2.26
CA VAL A 25 0.49 9.37 -3.67
C VAL A 25 -0.88 8.94 -4.19
N LEU A 26 -1.59 8.11 -3.43
CA LEU A 26 -2.91 7.61 -3.81
C LEU A 26 -4.06 8.49 -3.29
N GLY A 27 -3.85 9.21 -2.19
CA GLY A 27 -4.87 10.08 -1.60
C GLY A 27 -6.12 9.33 -1.13
N ILE A 28 -5.97 8.10 -0.66
CA ILE A 28 -7.11 7.24 -0.31
C ILE A 28 -7.38 7.17 1.21
N PRO A 29 -8.64 6.99 1.63
CA PRO A 29 -8.97 6.80 3.04
C PRO A 29 -8.36 5.50 3.57
N VAL A 30 -7.65 5.59 4.70
CA VAL A 30 -7.00 4.45 5.37
C VAL A 30 -7.92 3.71 6.35
N ALA A 31 -9.02 4.33 6.77
CA ALA A 31 -9.99 3.69 7.67
C ALA A 31 -10.62 2.46 7.00
N GLY A 32 -10.56 1.31 7.69
CA GLY A 32 -11.07 0.03 7.18
C GLY A 32 -10.26 -0.55 6.01
N LEU A 33 -9.05 -0.04 5.77
CA LEU A 33 -8.14 -0.56 4.76
C LEU A 33 -7.13 -1.50 5.41
N ALA A 34 -6.98 -2.70 4.87
CA ALA A 34 -5.83 -3.55 5.09
C ALA A 34 -4.92 -3.45 3.86
N VAL A 35 -3.61 -3.58 4.07
CA VAL A 35 -2.63 -3.57 2.99
C VAL A 35 -1.72 -4.77 3.14
N ALA A 36 -1.52 -5.50 2.05
CA ALA A 36 -0.51 -6.54 1.96
C ALA A 36 0.60 -6.12 1.02
N VAL A 37 1.84 -6.45 1.37
CA VAL A 37 2.99 -6.39 0.47
C VAL A 37 3.41 -7.83 0.18
N HIS A 38 3.43 -8.19 -1.10
CA HIS A 38 3.42 -9.56 -1.57
C HIS A 38 2.21 -10.33 -1.05
N GLU A 39 2.43 -11.27 -0.13
CA GLU A 39 1.40 -12.12 0.48
C GLU A 39 1.31 -11.88 1.99
N THR A 40 2.00 -10.85 2.50
CA THR A 40 2.05 -10.53 3.93
C THR A 40 1.28 -9.25 4.22
N VAL A 41 0.29 -9.34 5.09
CA VAL A 41 -0.43 -8.16 5.60
C VAL A 41 0.50 -7.35 6.50
N ILE A 42 0.65 -6.06 6.21
CA ILE A 42 1.43 -5.14 7.02
C ILE A 42 0.49 -4.48 8.04
N PRO A 43 0.73 -4.62 9.36
CA PRO A 43 -0.05 -3.93 10.38
C PRO A 43 -0.05 -2.42 10.18
N SER A 44 -1.18 -1.76 10.42
CA SER A 44 -1.30 -0.31 10.21
C SER A 44 -0.37 0.52 11.09
N THR A 45 0.06 -0.02 12.23
CA THR A 45 1.08 0.57 13.10
C THR A 45 2.46 0.66 12.45
N ASP A 46 2.71 -0.17 11.45
CA ASP A 46 4.03 -0.32 10.83
C ASP A 46 4.13 0.41 9.48
N TRP A 47 3.02 0.97 8.99
CA TRP A 47 2.95 1.58 7.65
C TRP A 47 3.87 2.78 7.47
N SER A 48 4.08 3.57 8.52
CA SER A 48 4.99 4.72 8.49
C SER A 48 6.46 4.28 8.45
N ALA A 49 6.78 3.13 9.04
CA ALA A 49 8.13 2.55 9.10
C ALA A 49 8.46 1.63 7.91
N TYR A 50 7.45 1.05 7.26
CA TYR A 50 7.63 0.16 6.12
C TYR A 50 7.99 0.96 4.86
N ILE A 51 9.27 0.91 4.45
CA ILE A 51 9.76 1.54 3.22
C ILE A 51 9.61 0.58 2.05
N LEU A 52 8.81 0.98 1.06
CA LEU A 52 8.60 0.21 -0.16
C LEU A 52 9.90 0.04 -0.94
N GLN A 53 10.01 -1.09 -1.62
CA GLN A 53 11.14 -1.41 -2.48
C GLN A 53 10.70 -1.51 -3.95
N PRO A 54 11.63 -1.33 -4.89
CA PRO A 54 11.33 -1.58 -6.30
C PRO A 54 10.76 -2.98 -6.51
N ALA A 55 9.76 -3.09 -7.39
CA ALA A 55 9.03 -4.32 -7.71
C ALA A 55 8.14 -4.92 -6.60
N ASP A 56 7.96 -4.22 -5.48
CA ASP A 56 6.98 -4.63 -4.46
C ASP A 56 5.57 -4.78 -5.05
N LYS A 57 4.85 -5.80 -4.56
CA LYS A 57 3.44 -6.05 -4.92
C LYS A 57 2.54 -5.63 -3.79
N VAL A 58 1.97 -4.44 -3.89
CA VAL A 58 1.03 -3.89 -2.92
C VAL A 58 -0.39 -4.30 -3.28
N MET A 59 -1.11 -4.89 -2.33
CA MET A 59 -2.54 -5.20 -2.45
C MET A 59 -3.33 -4.38 -1.42
N LEU A 60 -4.26 -3.58 -1.92
CA LEU A 60 -5.18 -2.78 -1.12
C LEU A 60 -6.46 -3.58 -0.91
N ILE A 61 -6.74 -3.93 0.34
CA ILE A 61 -7.83 -4.81 0.72
C ILE A 61 -8.84 -3.97 1.52
N ARG A 62 -10.02 -3.73 0.95
CA ARG A 62 -11.14 -3.14 1.67
C ARG A 62 -12.15 -4.22 1.96
N ALA A 63 -12.71 -4.21 3.17
CA ALA A 63 -13.89 -5.01 3.44
C ALA A 63 -15.00 -4.61 2.46
N THR A 64 -15.43 -5.55 1.63
CA THR A 64 -16.70 -5.41 0.92
C THR A 64 -17.79 -5.63 1.96
N GLN A 65 -18.69 -4.66 2.11
CA GLN A 65 -19.92 -4.87 2.88
C GLN A 65 -20.76 -5.90 2.11
N GLY A 66 -20.57 -7.19 2.42
CA GLY A 66 -21.47 -8.25 2.00
C GLY A 66 -22.68 -8.26 2.93
N GLY A 67 -23.89 -8.35 2.35
CA GLY A 67 -25.15 -8.39 3.08
C GLY A 67 -25.33 -9.62 3.96
#